data_AF-A0A952X7Q8-F1
#
_entry.id   AF-A0A952X7Q8-F1
#
_cell.length_a   1.000
_cell.length_b   1.000
_cell.length_c   1.000
_cell.angle_alpha   90.00
_cell.angle_beta   90.00
_cell.angle_gamma   90.00
#
_symmetry.space_group_name_H-M   'P 1'
#
loop_
_entity.id
_entity.type
_entity.pdbx_description
1 polymer ?
#
loop_
_entity_poly.entity_id
_entity_poly.type
_entity_poly.pdbx_seq_one_letter_code
_entity_poly.pdbx_strand_id
1 'polypeptide(L)'
;MDFQTFLKELHVLQDRLVNMPESEALSETFAREQENLANLLDHLPKFPKIEQDKAREEMRLFADKLNEKLQNLKQKMRDLSQDMSMVENRTRGMKAYNQGKIF
;
A
#
# COMPACT_ATOMS: atom_id res chain seq x y z
N MET A 1 -9.29 -1.51 -27.41
CA MET A 1 -9.71 -2.17 -26.16
C MET A 1 -11.16 -1.83 -25.93
N ASP A 2 -11.99 -2.84 -25.67
CA ASP A 2 -13.38 -2.62 -25.28
C ASP A 2 -13.50 -2.39 -23.77
N PHE A 3 -14.68 -1.96 -23.30
CA PHE A 3 -14.88 -1.59 -21.91
C PHE A 3 -14.85 -2.80 -20.96
N GLN A 4 -15.27 -3.98 -21.42
CA GLN A 4 -15.21 -5.21 -20.61
C GLN A 4 -13.77 -5.64 -20.35
N THR A 5 -12.90 -5.50 -21.34
CA THR A 5 -11.46 -5.74 -21.21
C THR A 5 -10.83 -4.71 -20.28
N PHE A 6 -11.18 -3.43 -20.43
CA PHE A 6 -10.76 -2.37 -19.50
C PHE A 6 -11.13 -2.67 -18.05
N LEU A 7 -12.40 -3.04 -17.78
CA LEU A 7 -12.85 -3.33 -16.42
C LEU A 7 -12.15 -4.55 -15.84
N LYS A 8 -11.96 -5.60 -16.64
CA LYS A 8 -11.25 -6.80 -16.19
C LYS A 8 -9.80 -6.47 -15.82
N GLU A 9 -9.10 -5.71 -16.65
CA GLU A 9 -7.73 -5.27 -16.36
C GLU A 9 -7.69 -4.37 -15.12
N LEU A 10 -8.67 -3.47 -14.98
CA LEU A 10 -8.82 -2.60 -13.83
C LEU A 10 -8.96 -3.41 -12.54
N HIS A 11 -9.87 -4.39 -12.51
CA HIS A 11 -10.07 -5.26 -11.34
C HIS A 11 -8.82 -6.08 -11.01
N VAL A 12 -8.14 -6.63 -12.02
CA VAL A 12 -6.90 -7.38 -11.78
C VAL A 12 -5.82 -6.51 -11.16
N LEU A 13 -5.63 -5.28 -11.64
CA LEU A 13 -4.65 -4.35 -11.07
C LEU A 13 -5.05 -3.91 -9.66
N GLN A 14 -6.33 -3.63 -9.43
CA GLN A 14 -6.87 -3.29 -8.12
C GLN A 14 -6.66 -4.43 -7.11
N ASP A 15 -6.98 -5.66 -7.49
CA ASP A 15 -6.81 -6.83 -6.64
C ASP A 15 -5.34 -7.07 -6.31
N ARG A 16 -4.43 -6.88 -7.26
CA ARG A 16 -2.98 -6.99 -6.99
C ARG A 16 -2.51 -5.95 -5.98
N LEU A 17 -2.89 -4.68 -6.16
CA LEU A 17 -2.49 -3.60 -5.26
C LEU A 17 -3.03 -3.80 -3.83
N VAL A 18 -4.29 -4.22 -3.70
CA VAL A 18 -4.92 -4.48 -2.39
C VAL A 18 -4.35 -5.74 -1.73
N ASN A 19 -4.06 -6.80 -2.48
CA ASN A 19 -3.53 -8.04 -1.91
C ASN A 19 -2.00 -8.11 -1.86
N MET A 20 -1.29 -7.08 -2.34
CA MET A 20 0.17 -7.03 -2.34
C MET A 20 0.74 -7.21 -0.91
N PRO A 21 1.68 -8.13 -0.69
CA PRO A 21 2.34 -8.31 0.61
C PRO A 21 3.02 -7.02 1.08
N GLU A 22 3.12 -6.83 2.39
CA GLU A 22 3.73 -5.61 2.96
C GLU A 22 5.20 -5.44 2.56
N SER A 23 5.93 -6.56 2.40
CA SER A 23 7.32 -6.58 1.91
C SER A 23 7.46 -6.08 0.47
N GLU A 24 6.42 -6.23 -0.34
CA GLU A 24 6.38 -5.77 -1.74
C GLU A 24 5.70 -4.40 -1.89
N ALA A 25 4.85 -4.01 -0.94
CA ALA A 25 4.21 -2.70 -0.90
C ALA A 25 5.23 -1.55 -0.75
N LEU A 26 6.40 -1.84 -0.20
CA LEU A 26 7.52 -0.89 -0.05
C LEU A 26 8.55 -1.02 -1.19
N SER A 27 8.30 -1.82 -2.22
CA SER A 27 9.23 -2.13 -3.29
C SER A 27 8.88 -1.44 -4.62
N GLU A 28 9.77 -1.56 -5.60
CA GLU A 28 9.55 -1.12 -6.99
C GLU A 28 8.31 -1.78 -7.62
N THR A 29 7.87 -2.95 -7.12
CA THR A 29 6.69 -3.66 -7.60
C THR A 29 5.43 -2.82 -7.41
N PHE A 30 5.27 -2.16 -6.26
CA PHE A 30 4.12 -1.30 -6.00
C PHE A 30 4.08 -0.09 -6.95
N ALA A 31 5.24 0.55 -7.15
CA ALA A 31 5.36 1.69 -8.07
C ALA A 31 5.01 1.29 -9.52
N ARG A 32 5.48 0.12 -9.97
CA ARG A 32 5.16 -0.41 -11.31
C ARG A 32 3.68 -0.72 -11.48
N GLU A 33 3.03 -1.32 -10.48
CA GLU A 33 1.59 -1.60 -10.55
C GLU A 33 0.74 -0.32 -10.51
N GLN A 34 1.20 0.73 -9.81
CA GLN A 34 0.59 2.05 -9.90
C GLN A 34 0.74 2.69 -11.28
N GLU A 35 1.90 2.56 -11.92
CA GLU A 35 2.13 3.04 -13.27
C GLU A 35 1.24 2.31 -14.29
N ASN A 36 1.10 0.99 -14.15
CA ASN A 36 0.18 0.19 -14.98
C ASN A 36 -1.27 0.66 -14.82
N LEU A 37 -1.70 0.96 -13.59
CA LEU A 37 -3.03 1.50 -13.32
C LEU A 37 -3.21 2.88 -13.96
N ALA A 38 -2.23 3.79 -13.83
CA ALA A 38 -2.28 5.11 -14.44
C ALA A 38 -2.40 5.01 -15.98
N ASN A 39 -1.58 4.17 -16.60
CA ASN A 39 -1.63 3.92 -18.04
C ASN A 39 -2.99 3.35 -18.48
N LEU A 40 -3.58 2.44 -17.69
CA LEU A 40 -4.91 1.91 -18.00
C LEU A 40 -5.98 3.02 -17.94
N LEU A 41 -5.89 3.93 -16.98
CA LEU A 41 -6.83 5.03 -16.82
C LEU A 41 -6.77 6.07 -17.95
N ASP A 42 -5.68 6.17 -18.70
CA ASP A 42 -5.59 7.01 -19.91
C ASP A 42 -6.53 6.54 -21.03
N HIS A 43 -7.03 5.30 -20.95
CA HIS A 43 -8.06 4.80 -21.86
C HIS A 43 -9.48 5.20 -21.44
N LEU A 44 -9.70 5.57 -20.19
CA LEU A 44 -11.02 5.89 -19.65
C LEU A 44 -11.78 6.98 -20.45
N PRO A 45 -11.15 8.09 -20.89
CA PRO A 45 -11.85 9.13 -21.65
C PRO A 45 -12.40 8.66 -23.01
N LYS A 46 -11.93 7.52 -23.53
CA LYS A 46 -12.34 6.98 -24.84
C LYS A 46 -13.68 6.25 -24.80
N PHE A 47 -14.19 5.93 -23.61
CA PHE A 47 -15.47 5.25 -23.42
C PHE A 47 -16.64 6.25 -23.31
N PRO A 48 -17.89 5.84 -23.60
CA PRO A 48 -19.07 6.64 -23.33
C PRO A 48 -19.18 7.07 -21.86
N LYS A 49 -19.83 8.21 -21.62
CA LYS A 49 -19.96 8.80 -20.27
C LYS A 49 -20.53 7.83 -19.22
N ILE A 50 -21.51 7.01 -19.59
CA ILE A 50 -22.11 6.01 -18.69
C ILE A 50 -21.06 4.99 -18.19
N GLU A 51 -20.19 4.52 -19.10
CA GLU A 51 -19.11 3.59 -18.78
C GLU A 51 -18.01 4.26 -17.94
N GLN A 52 -17.70 5.53 -18.24
CA GLN A 52 -16.79 6.32 -17.42
C GLN A 52 -17.28 6.50 -15.99
N ASP A 53 -18.56 6.82 -15.82
CA ASP A 53 -19.17 7.06 -14.51
C ASP A 53 -19.17 5.75 -13.69
N LYS A 54 -19.47 4.61 -14.33
CA LYS A 54 -19.35 3.28 -13.69
C LYS A 54 -17.92 2.99 -13.22
N ALA A 55 -16.93 3.17 -14.10
CA ALA A 55 -15.53 2.92 -13.73
C ALA A 55 -15.05 3.85 -12.60
N ARG A 56 -15.50 5.11 -12.59
CA ARG A 56 -15.18 6.07 -11.51
C ARG A 56 -15.78 5.67 -10.17
N GLU A 57 -17.00 5.15 -10.17
CA GLU A 57 -17.64 4.62 -8.96
C GLU A 57 -16.83 3.47 -8.36
N GLU A 58 -16.44 2.50 -9.19
CA GLU A 58 -15.60 1.37 -8.78
C GLU A 58 -14.22 1.81 -8.30
N MET A 59 -13.59 2.77 -8.97
CA MET A 59 -12.32 3.37 -8.54
C MET A 59 -12.41 4.06 -7.18
N ARG A 60 -13.55 4.71 -6.87
CA ARG A 60 -13.75 5.35 -5.57
C ARG A 60 -13.78 4.32 -4.45
N LEU A 61 -14.54 3.24 -4.63
CA LEU A 61 -14.59 2.13 -3.67
C LEU A 61 -13.21 1.48 -3.48
N PHE A 62 -12.43 1.38 -4.57
CA PHE A 62 -11.06 0.91 -4.49
C PHE A 62 -10.13 1.85 -3.72
N ALA A 63 -10.24 3.16 -3.93
CA ALA A 63 -9.43 4.15 -3.22
C ALA A 63 -9.65 4.09 -1.69
N ASP A 64 -10.88 3.87 -1.26
CA ASP A 64 -11.20 3.70 0.17
C ASP A 64 -10.50 2.47 0.76
N LYS A 65 -10.54 1.32 0.06
CA LYS A 65 -9.84 0.09 0.46
C LYS A 65 -8.32 0.26 0.51
N LEU A 66 -7.76 0.94 -0.48
CA LEU A 66 -6.32 1.22 -0.52
C LEU A 66 -5.89 2.11 0.66
N ASN A 67 -6.70 3.13 0.98
CA ASN A 67 -6.43 4.03 2.09
C ASN A 67 -6.48 3.30 3.44
N GLU A 68 -7.47 2.42 3.65
CA GLU A 68 -7.54 1.58 4.85
C GLU A 68 -6.27 0.72 5.01
N LYS A 69 -5.82 0.07 3.93
CA LYS A 69 -4.58 -0.71 3.92
C LYS A 69 -3.35 0.15 4.27
N LEU A 70 -3.27 1.37 3.71
CA LEU A 70 -2.17 2.30 3.99
C LEU A 70 -2.16 2.75 5.47
N GLN A 71 -3.33 3.00 6.07
CA GLN A 71 -3.41 3.32 7.50
C GLN A 71 -2.95 2.15 8.37
N ASN A 72 -3.34 0.92 8.02
CA ASN A 72 -2.90 -0.29 8.72
C ASN A 72 -1.38 -0.48 8.64
N LEU A 73 -0.79 -0.29 7.46
CA LEU A 73 0.66 -0.37 7.27
C LEU A 73 1.39 0.72 8.07
N LYS A 74 0.86 1.95 8.09
CA LYS A 74 1.40 3.06 8.89
C LYS A 74 1.33 2.78 10.39
N GLN A 75 0.27 2.14 10.87
CA GLN A 75 0.19 1.73 12.27
C GLN A 75 1.26 0.70 12.60
N LYS A 76 1.38 -0.36 11.80
CA LYS A 76 2.41 -1.39 12.00
C LYS A 76 3.84 -0.84 12.00
N MET A 77 4.14 0.11 11.12
CA MET A 77 5.46 0.78 11.11
C MET A 77 5.73 1.57 12.40
N ARG A 78 4.70 2.22 12.97
CA ARG A 78 4.83 2.92 14.26
C ARG A 78 5.09 1.94 15.40
N ASP A 79 4.35 0.83 15.43
CA ASP A 79 4.49 -0.21 16.47
C ASP A 79 5.89 -0.83 16.41
N LEU A 80 6.36 -1.17 15.21
CA LEU A 80 7.71 -1.71 14.99
C LEU A 80 8.81 -0.73 15.42
N SER A 81 8.62 0.57 15.17
CA SER A 81 9.56 1.61 15.61
C SER A 81 9.61 1.74 17.13
N GLN A 82 8.47 1.58 17.82
CA GLN A 82 8.42 1.58 19.29
C GLN A 82 9.12 0.34 19.86
N ASP A 83 8.87 -0.83 19.27
CA ASP A 83 9.52 -2.08 19.66
C ASP A 83 11.05 -2.00 19.51
N MET A 84 11.54 -1.47 18.39
CA MET A 84 12.98 -1.25 18.18
C MET A 84 13.56 -0.31 19.25
N SER A 85 12.89 0.80 19.56
CA SER A 85 13.33 1.73 20.61
C SER A 85 13.40 1.06 21.99
N MET A 86 12.42 0.21 22.33
CA MET A 86 12.43 -0.56 23.57
C MET A 86 13.60 -1.55 23.63
N VAL A 87 13.88 -2.24 22.52
CA VAL A 87 15.00 -3.18 22.40
C VAL A 87 16.34 -2.43 22.55
N GLU A 88 16.54 -1.32 21.85
CA GLU A 88 17.75 -0.51 21.95
C GLU A 88 17.99 -0.02 23.37
N ASN A 89 16.95 0.49 24.04
CA ASN A 89 17.06 0.96 25.43
C ASN A 89 17.40 -0.19 26.39
N ARG A 90 16.79 -1.37 26.21
CA ARG A 90 17.16 -2.57 26.97
C ARG A 90 18.62 -2.96 26.74
N THR A 91 19.07 -2.99 25.48
CA THR A 91 20.46 -3.33 25.14
C THR A 91 21.44 -2.32 25.74
N ARG A 92 21.14 -1.02 25.71
CA ARG A 92 21.95 0.02 26.37
C ARG A 92 21.98 -0.18 27.89
N GLY A 93 20.84 -0.46 28.52
CA GLY A 93 20.75 -0.74 29.96
C GLY A 93 21.59 -1.96 30.37
N MET A 94 21.50 -3.06 29.62
CA MET A 94 22.34 -4.25 29.86
C MET A 94 23.84 -3.96 29.69
N LYS A 95 24.23 -3.20 28.65
CA LYS A 95 25.63 -2.82 28.45
C LYS A 95 26.15 -1.93 29.59
N ALA A 96 25.35 -0.98 30.06
CA ALA A 96 25.73 -0.09 31.17
C ALA A 96 25.82 -0.84 32.52
N TYR A 97 24.91 -1.78 32.77
CA TYR A 97 24.97 -2.69 33.92
C TYR A 97 26.24 -3.57 33.88
N ASN A 98 26.51 -4.22 32.74
CA ASN A 98 27.70 -5.07 32.57
C ASN A 98 29.03 -4.29 32.65
N GLN A 99 29.01 -2.97 32.43
CA GLN A 99 30.17 -2.08 32.58
C GLN A 99 30.29 -1.47 33.99
N GLY A 100 29.42 -1.82 34.94
CA GLY A 100 29.43 -1.28 36.31
C GLY A 100 29.12 0.21 36.41
N LYS A 101 28.42 0.79 35.41
CA LYS A 101 28.09 2.22 35.35
C LYS A 101 26.70 2.55 35.89
N ILE A 102 25.95 1.53 36.30
CA ILE A 102 24.67 1.67 36.99
C ILE A 102 24.88 1.10 38.39
N PHE A 103 24.80 1.96 39.40
CA PHE A 103 24.78 1.61 40.83
C PHE A 103 23.38 1.85 41.38
#